data_AF-A0AAD7C0V7-F1
#
_entry.id   AF-A0AAD7C0V7-F1
#
_cell.length_a   1.000
_cell.length_b   1.000
_cell.length_c   1.000
_cell.angle_alpha   90.00
_cell.angle_beta   90.00
_cell.angle_gamma   90.00
#
_symmetry.space_group_name_H-M   'P 1'
#
loop_
_entity.id
_entity.type
_entity.pdbx_description
1 polymer ?
#
loop_
_entity_poly.entity_id
_entity_poly.type
_entity_poly.pdbx_seq_one_letter_code
_entity_poly.pdbx_strand_id
1 'polypeptide(L)'
;PTTLDSSEEPRSSAELAFLEKTRDEEMSAGRFSDPFPHLLPGMHAIPTHGVPKPRSEKLRLITDFSAGDVSRNSTISRFDTNSTRMDGIREFADHLR
;
A
#
# COMPACT_ATOMS: atom_id res chain seq x y z
N PRO A 1 -11.66 -16.50 -3.05
CA PRO A 1 -11.58 -15.97 -4.43
C PRO A 1 -10.21 -16.25 -5.03
N THR A 2 -10.12 -16.70 -6.29
CA THR A 2 -8.83 -16.81 -7.00
C THR A 2 -8.31 -15.45 -7.43
N THR A 3 -9.18 -14.46 -7.65
CA THR A 3 -8.82 -13.06 -7.84
C THR A 3 -9.77 -12.17 -7.04
N LEU A 4 -9.33 -10.97 -6.69
CA LEU A 4 -10.17 -9.96 -6.04
C LEU A 4 -9.83 -8.58 -6.58
N ASP A 5 -10.81 -7.88 -7.10
CA ASP A 5 -10.68 -6.48 -7.47
C ASP A 5 -11.37 -5.62 -6.43
N SER A 6 -10.58 -4.84 -5.70
CA SER A 6 -11.06 -3.86 -4.72
C SER A 6 -10.55 -2.46 -5.08
N SER A 7 -10.29 -2.22 -6.36
CA SER A 7 -9.92 -0.89 -6.85
C SER A 7 -11.07 0.11 -6.62
N GLU A 8 -10.68 1.35 -6.34
CA GLU A 8 -11.60 2.46 -6.12
C GLU A 8 -11.26 3.60 -7.07
N GLU A 9 -12.31 4.31 -7.51
CA GLU A 9 -12.16 5.46 -8.38
C GLU A 9 -11.49 6.64 -7.63
N PRO A 10 -10.62 7.43 -8.29
CA PRO A 10 -10.07 8.65 -7.72
C PRO A 10 -11.18 9.64 -7.33
N ARG A 11 -11.01 10.32 -6.20
CA ARG A 11 -12.02 11.25 -5.64
C ARG A 11 -12.03 12.60 -6.33
N SER A 12 -11.00 12.91 -7.13
CA SER A 12 -10.87 14.16 -7.86
C SER A 12 -9.92 14.03 -9.05
N SER A 13 -10.02 14.97 -10.00
CA SER A 13 -9.09 15.07 -11.12
C SER A 13 -7.65 15.33 -10.68
N ALA A 14 -7.45 16.09 -9.59
CA ALA A 14 -6.12 16.34 -9.02
C ALA A 14 -5.50 15.05 -8.44
N GLU A 15 -6.31 14.21 -7.80
CA GLU A 15 -5.87 12.90 -7.33
C GLU A 15 -5.51 12.00 -8.51
N LEU A 16 -6.37 11.90 -9.53
CA LEU A 16 -6.10 11.11 -10.74
C LEU A 16 -4.78 11.52 -11.39
N ALA A 17 -4.58 12.82 -11.66
CA ALA A 17 -3.36 13.33 -12.28
C ALA A 17 -2.10 13.01 -11.44
N PHE A 18 -2.22 13.05 -10.11
CA PHE A 18 -1.14 12.66 -9.21
C PHE A 18 -0.84 11.16 -9.28
N LEU A 19 -1.88 10.31 -9.30
CA LEU A 19 -1.72 8.86 -9.40
C LEU A 19 -1.09 8.46 -10.74
N GLU A 20 -1.53 9.05 -11.85
CA GLU A 20 -0.96 8.81 -13.18
C GLU A 20 0.51 9.21 -13.25
N LYS A 21 0.83 10.40 -12.76
CA LYS A 21 2.22 10.86 -12.69
C LYS A 21 3.08 9.91 -11.83
N THR A 22 2.58 9.51 -10.67
CA THR A 22 3.30 8.60 -9.76
C THR A 22 3.50 7.23 -10.41
N ARG A 23 2.47 6.69 -11.08
CA ARG A 23 2.56 5.45 -11.86
C ARG A 23 3.69 5.55 -12.89
N ASP A 24 3.72 6.62 -13.67
CA ASP A 24 4.71 6.78 -14.74
C ASP A 24 6.14 6.92 -14.18
N GLU A 25 6.30 7.65 -13.07
CA GLU A 25 7.57 7.76 -12.36
C GLU A 25 8.06 6.39 -11.85
N GLU A 26 7.19 5.61 -11.20
CA GLU A 26 7.52 4.27 -10.67
C GLU A 26 7.76 3.22 -11.78
N MET A 27 7.03 3.32 -12.90
CA MET A 27 7.28 2.54 -14.12
C MET A 27 8.66 2.87 -14.71
N SER A 28 8.99 4.15 -14.84
CA SER A 28 10.28 4.60 -15.39
C SER A 28 11.47 4.18 -14.51
N ALA A 29 11.24 4.07 -13.20
CA ALA A 29 12.22 3.60 -12.23
C ALA A 29 12.31 2.07 -12.15
N GLY A 30 11.51 1.33 -12.94
CA GLY A 30 11.47 -0.13 -12.93
C GLY A 30 10.91 -0.75 -11.65
N ARG A 31 10.14 0.01 -10.86
CA ARG A 31 9.52 -0.49 -9.61
C ARG A 31 8.14 -1.09 -9.86
N PHE A 32 7.42 -0.57 -10.84
CA PHE A 32 6.16 -1.14 -11.33
C PHE A 32 6.38 -1.91 -12.62
N SER A 33 5.58 -2.96 -12.81
CA SER A 33 5.53 -3.72 -14.06
C SER A 33 4.63 -3.02 -15.08
N ASP A 34 4.76 -3.44 -16.34
CA ASP A 34 3.79 -3.12 -17.38
C ASP A 34 2.36 -3.50 -16.96
N PRO A 35 1.34 -2.78 -17.47
CA PRO A 35 -0.06 -3.05 -17.15
C PRO A 35 -0.52 -4.40 -17.71
N PHE A 36 -1.48 -5.01 -17.01
CA PHE A 36 -2.15 -6.25 -17.44
C PHE A 36 -3.63 -5.95 -17.72
N PRO A 37 -4.24 -6.58 -18.75
CA PRO A 37 -5.64 -6.31 -19.09
C PRO A 37 -6.62 -6.83 -18.04
N HIS A 38 -6.25 -7.89 -17.31
CA HIS A 38 -7.06 -8.54 -16.30
C HIS A 38 -6.19 -9.09 -15.17
N LEU A 39 -6.76 -9.23 -13.97
CA LEU A 39 -6.11 -9.91 -12.86
C LEU A 39 -5.93 -11.41 -13.19
N LEU A 40 -4.70 -11.90 -13.05
CA LEU A 40 -4.40 -13.32 -13.19
C LEU A 40 -4.75 -14.09 -11.90
N PRO A 41 -5.00 -15.41 -11.96
CA PRO A 41 -5.26 -16.21 -10.78
C PRO A 41 -4.18 -16.00 -9.69
N GLY A 42 -4.61 -15.68 -8.48
CA GLY A 42 -3.79 -15.33 -7.33
C GLY A 42 -3.53 -13.83 -7.16
N MET A 43 -3.95 -12.99 -8.11
CA MET A 43 -3.75 -11.53 -8.03
C MET A 43 -4.93 -10.81 -7.38
N HIS A 44 -4.59 -9.75 -6.65
CA HIS A 44 -5.53 -8.87 -5.98
C HIS A 44 -5.24 -7.42 -6.37
N ALA A 45 -6.26 -6.66 -6.80
CA ALA A 45 -6.18 -5.22 -6.91
C ALA A 45 -6.59 -4.59 -5.57
N ILE A 46 -5.80 -3.63 -5.10
CA ILE A 46 -5.91 -3.03 -3.77
C ILE A 46 -6.05 -1.51 -3.95
N PRO A 47 -6.97 -0.86 -3.22
CA PRO A 47 -7.23 0.55 -3.44
C PRO A 47 -6.00 1.39 -3.12
N THR A 48 -5.73 2.36 -3.99
CA THR A 48 -4.57 3.26 -3.91
C THR A 48 -5.03 4.69 -4.12
N HIS A 49 -4.59 5.59 -3.23
CA HIS A 49 -5.10 6.95 -3.13
C HIS A 49 -3.98 7.98 -3.09
N GLY A 50 -4.26 9.17 -3.62
CA GLY A 50 -3.49 10.38 -3.41
C GLY A 50 -4.05 11.18 -2.24
N VAL A 51 -3.38 11.15 -1.09
CA VAL A 51 -3.86 11.81 0.13
C VAL A 51 -3.05 13.07 0.43
N PRO A 52 -3.69 14.22 0.77
CA PRO A 52 -2.97 15.43 1.14
C PRO A 52 -2.03 15.22 2.33
N LYS A 53 -0.82 15.77 2.22
CA LYS A 53 0.11 15.85 3.35
C LYS A 53 -0.42 16.86 4.37
N PRO A 54 -0.31 16.60 5.68
CA PRO A 54 -0.70 17.57 6.68
C PRO A 54 0.00 18.91 6.42
N ARG A 55 -0.77 20.01 6.42
CA ARG A 55 -0.28 21.38 6.20
C ARG A 55 0.39 21.60 4.83
N SER A 56 0.03 20.82 3.80
CA SER A 56 0.54 20.99 2.45
C SER A 56 -0.49 20.59 1.40
N GLU A 57 -0.47 21.27 0.26
CA GLU A 57 -1.28 20.90 -0.91
C GLU A 57 -0.68 19.71 -1.68
N LYS A 58 0.53 19.27 -1.31
CA LYS A 58 1.17 18.10 -1.94
C LYS A 58 0.48 16.81 -1.50
N LEU A 59 0.24 15.93 -2.45
CA LEU A 59 -0.30 14.60 -2.19
C LEU A 59 0.82 13.59 -1.82
N ARG A 60 0.44 12.49 -1.17
CA ARG A 60 1.26 11.29 -0.97
C ARG A 60 0.47 10.08 -1.45
N LEU A 61 1.17 9.11 -2.05
CA LEU A 61 0.59 7.83 -2.43
C LEU A 61 0.35 6.98 -1.17
N ILE A 62 -0.84 6.40 -1.04
CA ILE A 62 -1.19 5.44 0.01
C ILE A 62 -1.90 4.25 -0.65
N THR A 63 -1.44 3.04 -0.37
CA THR A 63 -2.16 1.82 -0.71
C THR A 63 -2.80 1.27 0.56
N ASP A 64 -4.13 1.07 0.56
CA ASP A 64 -4.84 0.57 1.73
C ASP A 64 -4.87 -0.97 1.73
N PHE A 65 -3.83 -1.56 2.32
CA PHE A 65 -3.72 -3.00 2.50
C PHE A 65 -4.70 -3.60 3.53
N SER A 66 -5.49 -2.77 4.20
CA SER A 66 -6.49 -3.17 5.19
C SER A 66 -7.92 -3.05 4.65
N ALA A 67 -8.11 -2.55 3.43
CA ALA A 67 -9.41 -2.41 2.80
C ALA A 67 -10.09 -3.77 2.55
N GLY A 68 -11.39 -3.84 2.87
CA GLY A 68 -12.25 -5.00 2.64
C GLY A 68 -12.09 -6.15 3.64
N ASP A 69 -13.03 -7.09 3.60
CA ASP A 69 -13.08 -8.24 4.53
C ASP A 69 -11.91 -9.22 4.30
N VAL A 70 -11.45 -9.34 3.05
CA VAL A 70 -10.30 -10.16 2.64
C VAL A 70 -9.11 -9.25 2.34
N SER A 71 -8.81 -8.34 3.27
CA SER A 71 -7.69 -7.42 3.13
C SER A 71 -6.34 -8.13 3.09
N ARG A 72 -5.37 -7.58 2.36
CA ARG A 72 -4.04 -8.21 2.23
C ARG A 72 -3.38 -8.40 3.60
N ASN A 73 -3.54 -7.44 4.50
CA ASN A 73 -3.01 -7.53 5.87
C ASN A 73 -3.67 -8.64 6.70
N SER A 74 -4.93 -9.01 6.44
CA SER A 74 -5.59 -10.13 7.13
C SER A 74 -5.11 -11.49 6.64
N THR A 75 -4.64 -11.58 5.38
CA THR A 75 -4.15 -12.83 4.79
C THR A 75 -2.71 -13.20 5.18
N ILE A 76 -1.93 -12.24 5.68
CA ILE A 76 -0.54 -12.49 6.10
C ILE A 76 -0.56 -13.16 7.47
N SER A 77 0.01 -14.36 7.56
CA SER A 77 0.12 -15.10 8.82
C SER A 77 1.01 -14.34 9.81
N ARG A 78 0.51 -14.16 11.04
CA ARG A 78 1.28 -13.56 12.13
C ARG A 78 2.45 -14.41 12.59
N PHE A 79 2.40 -15.72 12.35
CA PHE A 79 3.50 -16.63 12.68
C PHE A 79 4.65 -16.51 11.67
N ASP A 80 4.34 -16.13 10.42
CA ASP A 80 5.33 -15.95 9.36
C ASP A 80 5.96 -14.55 9.41
N THR A 81 5.29 -13.58 10.03
CA THR A 81 5.89 -12.30 10.39
C THR A 81 6.79 -12.50 11.61
N ASN A 82 8.04 -12.89 11.38
CA ASN A 82 9.07 -12.97 12.42
C ASN A 82 9.50 -11.55 12.83
N SER A 83 8.55 -10.76 13.32
CA SER A 83 8.80 -9.37 13.71
C SER A 83 9.72 -9.38 14.92
N THR A 84 10.80 -8.59 14.83
CA THR A 84 11.56 -8.22 16.02
C THR A 84 10.57 -7.64 17.02
N ARG A 85 10.57 -8.17 18.24
CA ARG A 85 9.77 -7.61 19.33
C ARG A 85 10.15 -6.13 19.40
N MET A 86 9.20 -5.24 19.13
CA MET A 86 9.41 -3.81 19.32
C MET A 86 9.39 -3.59 20.82
N ASP A 87 10.55 -3.82 21.42
CA ASP A 87 10.83 -3.48 22.79
C ASP A 87 10.56 -1.98 22.96
N GLY A 88 9.83 -1.62 24.01
CA GLY A 88 9.63 -0.23 24.35
C GLY A 88 10.98 0.44 24.64
N ILE A 89 10.99 1.77 24.68
CA ILE A 89 12.20 2.53 25.07
C ILE A 89 12.75 2.03 26.42
N ARG A 90 11.88 1.52 27.29
CA ARG A 90 12.25 1.00 28.60
C ARG A 90 13.02 -0.30 28.49
N GLU A 91 12.51 -1.26 27.73
CA GLU A 91 13.18 -2.53 27.44
C GLU A 91 14.50 -2.29 26.69
N PHE A 92 14.55 -1.32 25.76
CA PHE A 92 15.80 -0.90 25.13
C PHE A 92 16.82 -0.35 26.14
N ALA A 93 16.39 0.51 27.07
CA ALA A 93 17.26 1.08 28.09
C ALA A 93 17.82 0.01 29.06
N ASP A 94 17.03 -1.01 29.36
CA ASP A 94 17.46 -2.13 30.21
C ASP A 94 18.55 -2.99 29.54
N HIS A 95 18.58 -3.07 28.20
CA HIS A 95 19.62 -3.78 27.43
C HIS A 95 20.94 -3.00 27.26
N LEU A 96 20.98 -1.71 27.64
CA LEU A 96 22.19 -0.86 27.57
C LEU A 96 23.00 -0.83 28.88
N ARG A 97 22.56 -1.54 29.93
CA ARG A 97 23.24 -1.64 31.24
C ARG A 97 24.05 -2.93 31.35
#